data_AF-A0A959ZKQ6-F1
#
_entry.id   AF-A0A959ZKQ6-F1
#
_cell.length_a   1.000
_cell.length_b   1.000
_cell.length_c   1.000
_cell.angle_alpha   90.00
_cell.angle_beta   90.00
_cell.angle_gamma   90.00
#
_symmetry.space_group_name_H-M   'P 1'
#
loop_
_entity.id
_entity.type
_entity.pdbx_description
1 polymer ?
#
loop_
_entity_poly.entity_id
_entity_poly.type
_entity_poly.pdbx_seq_one_letter_code
_entity_poly.pdbx_strand_id
1 'polypeptide(L)'
;MPLDVRLAEIGWHKDDQVAWGETARGDQIPARVVGLHRNHIVDLLTVDGELAGRPAGRMLQDRSSSTAMPAVGDWVAALPDGTIQEILPRRSTLARRSAADRDRIQILATNIDKAIVISSLNRE
;
A
#
# COMPACT_ATOMS: atom_id res chain seq x y z
N MET A 1 -0.89 22.64 4.20
CA MET A 1 -0.86 21.89 5.47
C MET A 1 0.55 21.37 5.66
N PRO A 2 1.20 21.58 6.83
CA PRO A 2 2.50 20.99 7.10
C PRO A 2 2.41 19.45 7.07
N LEU A 3 3.49 18.79 6.66
CA LEU A 3 3.61 17.33 6.71
C LEU A 3 3.61 16.87 8.17
N ASP A 4 2.87 15.81 8.48
CA ASP A 4 2.99 15.13 9.76
C ASP A 4 4.35 14.41 9.83
N VAL A 5 5.17 14.80 10.79
CA VAL A 5 6.55 14.31 10.95
C VAL A 5 6.58 12.82 11.26
N ARG A 6 5.65 12.32 12.10
CA ARG A 6 5.63 10.90 12.48
C ARG A 6 5.24 10.01 11.30
N LEU A 7 4.32 10.50 10.46
CA LEU A 7 3.99 9.81 9.22
C LEU A 7 5.15 9.87 8.22
N ALA A 8 5.86 10.99 8.14
CA ALA A 8 7.02 11.14 7.26
C ALA A 8 8.15 10.14 7.61
N GLU A 9 8.34 9.81 8.88
CA GLU A 9 9.33 8.80 9.34
C GLU A 9 9.08 7.41 8.75
N ILE A 10 7.81 7.08 8.48
CA ILE A 10 7.41 5.82 7.85
C ILE A 10 7.10 5.98 6.35
N GLY A 11 7.50 7.11 5.74
CA GLY A 11 7.49 7.36 4.29
C GLY A 11 6.23 8.00 3.72
N TRP A 12 5.51 8.78 4.54
CA TRP A 12 4.41 9.63 4.08
C TRP A 12 4.94 10.81 3.28
N HIS A 13 4.40 11.01 2.09
CA HIS A 13 4.81 12.06 1.16
C HIS A 13 3.79 13.20 1.12
N LYS A 14 4.18 14.34 0.55
CA LYS A 14 3.30 15.49 0.37
C LYS A 14 2.03 15.14 -0.41
N ASP A 15 2.15 14.28 -1.42
CA ASP A 15 1.00 13.89 -2.23
C ASP A 15 0.03 13.00 -1.45
N ASP A 16 0.54 12.15 -0.55
CA ASP A 16 -0.29 11.38 0.39
C ASP A 16 -1.05 12.32 1.33
N GLN A 17 -0.36 13.37 1.79
CA GLN A 17 -0.97 14.40 2.65
C GLN A 17 -2.11 15.15 1.95
N VAL A 18 -1.94 15.46 0.67
CA VAL A 18 -2.96 16.11 -0.17
C VAL A 18 -4.14 15.17 -0.36
N ALA A 19 -3.90 13.95 -0.85
CA ALA A 19 -4.94 12.95 -1.07
C ALA A 19 -5.72 12.61 0.22
N TRP A 20 -5.03 12.60 1.37
CA TRP A 20 -5.67 12.40 2.67
C TRP A 20 -6.68 13.50 3.00
N GLY A 21 -6.32 14.77 2.77
CA GLY A 21 -7.13 15.94 3.11
C GLY A 21 -8.28 16.24 2.15
N GLU A 22 -8.35 15.59 0.98
CA GLU A 22 -9.42 15.81 -0.01
C GLU A 22 -10.79 15.25 0.42
N THR A 23 -10.80 14.30 1.37
CA THR A 23 -12.02 13.57 1.77
C THR A 23 -12.20 13.61 3.27
N ALA A 24 -13.44 13.77 3.75
CA ALA A 24 -13.74 13.63 5.17
C ALA A 24 -13.60 12.16 5.60
N ARG A 25 -12.71 11.87 6.55
CA ARG A 25 -12.29 10.49 6.85
C ARG A 25 -12.81 9.90 8.18
N GLY A 26 -13.63 10.63 8.93
CA GLY A 26 -14.18 10.14 10.21
C GLY A 26 -13.08 9.61 11.14
N ASP A 27 -13.26 8.39 11.66
CA ASP A 27 -12.29 7.71 12.53
C ASP A 27 -11.16 6.98 11.77
N GLN A 28 -11.07 7.15 10.45
CA GLN A 28 -10.03 6.48 9.69
C GLN A 28 -8.66 7.08 9.98
N ILE A 29 -7.67 6.19 10.04
CA ILE A 29 -6.27 6.50 10.26
C ILE A 29 -5.45 6.15 9.00
N PRO A 30 -4.40 6.94 8.70
CA PRO A 30 -3.47 6.61 7.65
C PRO A 30 -2.57 5.45 8.10
N ALA A 31 -2.41 4.46 7.24
CA ALA A 31 -1.54 3.32 7.51
C ALA A 31 -0.78 2.90 6.26
N ARG A 32 0.47 2.48 6.43
CA ARG A 32 1.30 1.98 5.33
C ARG A 32 1.24 0.46 5.28
N VAL A 33 1.01 -0.11 4.11
CA VAL A 33 1.08 -1.56 3.91
C VAL A 33 2.54 -1.98 3.89
N VAL A 34 2.95 -2.78 4.87
CA VAL A 34 4.33 -3.29 4.99
C VAL A 34 4.44 -4.78 4.71
N GLY A 35 3.32 -5.50 4.74
CA GLY A 35 3.28 -6.95 4.49
C GLY A 35 1.94 -7.41 3.93
N LEU A 36 1.97 -8.48 3.15
CA LEU A 36 0.78 -9.14 2.60
C LEU A 36 0.89 -10.64 2.78
N HIS A 37 -0.17 -11.23 3.31
CA HIS A 37 -0.24 -12.66 3.60
C HIS A 37 -1.39 -13.33 2.84
N ARG A 38 -1.49 -14.65 3.01
CA ARG A 38 -2.62 -15.43 2.50
C ARG A 38 -3.93 -14.96 3.17
N ASN A 39 -5.06 -15.23 2.52
CA ASN A 39 -6.40 -14.89 3.02
C ASN A 39 -6.64 -13.40 3.28
N HIS A 40 -5.97 -12.53 2.52
CA HIS A 40 -6.14 -11.06 2.58
C HIS A 40 -5.77 -10.43 3.93
N ILE A 41 -4.90 -11.07 4.71
CA ILE A 41 -4.31 -10.46 5.88
C ILE A 41 -3.20 -9.50 5.41
N VAL A 42 -3.22 -8.29 5.93
CA VAL A 42 -2.33 -7.19 5.56
C VAL A 42 -1.62 -6.70 6.82
N ASP A 43 -0.29 -6.60 6.80
CA ASP A 43 0.43 -5.93 7.88
C ASP A 43 0.43 -4.43 7.58
N LEU A 44 -0.12 -3.66 8.50
CA LEU A 44 -0.20 -2.21 8.44
C LEU A 44 0.78 -1.60 9.45
N LEU A 45 1.43 -0.51 9.06
CA LEU A 45 2.24 0.31 9.94
C LEU A 45 1.58 1.68 10.08
N THR A 46 1.25 2.04 11.33
CA THR A 46 0.68 3.34 11.71
C THR A 46 1.71 4.14 12.52
N VAL A 47 1.39 5.39 12.85
CA VAL A 47 2.23 6.18 13.77
C VAL A 47 2.27 5.62 15.19
N ASP A 48 1.28 4.79 15.57
CA ASP A 48 1.18 4.18 16.90
C ASP A 48 1.70 2.74 16.92
N GLY A 49 2.22 2.24 15.78
CA GLY A 49 2.80 0.91 15.64
C GLY A 49 2.12 0.03 14.60
N GLU A 50 2.42 -1.26 14.65
CA GLU A 50 1.90 -2.26 13.71
C GLU A 50 0.46 -2.67 14.02
N LEU A 51 -0.33 -2.91 12.97
CA LEU A 51 -1.73 -3.31 13.04
C LEU A 51 -2.01 -4.38 11.99
N ALA A 52 -2.68 -5.46 12.38
CA ALA A 52 -3.19 -6.44 11.42
C ALA A 52 -4.44 -5.88 10.73
N GLY A 53 -4.42 -5.80 9.40
CA GLY A 53 -5.48 -5.24 8.60
C GLY A 53 -6.13 -6.23 7.63
N ARG A 54 -7.32 -5.87 7.15
CA ARG A 54 -8.04 -6.59 6.09
C ARG A 54 -8.77 -5.63 5.15
N PRO A 55 -8.80 -5.90 3.83
CA PRO A 55 -9.64 -5.15 2.89
C PRO A 55 -11.12 -5.19 3.29
N ALA A 56 -11.80 -4.05 3.21
CA ALA A 56 -13.25 -4.02 3.34
C ALA A 56 -13.92 -4.92 2.29
N GLY A 57 -15.09 -5.48 2.63
CA GLY A 57 -15.79 -6.44 1.78
C GLY A 57 -16.03 -5.97 0.34
N ARG A 58 -16.24 -4.66 0.12
CA ARG A 58 -16.39 -4.06 -1.22
C ARG A 58 -15.14 -4.21 -2.09
N MET A 59 -13.94 -4.13 -1.52
CA MET A 59 -12.68 -4.30 -2.25
C MET A 59 -12.48 -5.75 -2.69
N LEU A 60 -13.02 -6.70 -1.92
CA LEU A 60 -12.99 -8.13 -2.26
C LEU A 60 -13.97 -8.49 -3.39
N GLN A 61 -14.94 -7.64 -3.70
CA GLN A 61 -15.85 -7.85 -4.84
C GLN A 61 -15.21 -7.38 -6.15
N ASP A 62 -14.36 -6.34 -6.10
CA ASP A 62 -13.71 -5.72 -7.26
C ASP A 62 -12.34 -6.35 -7.64
N ARG A 63 -12.12 -7.61 -7.24
CA ARG A 63 -10.83 -8.33 -7.39
C ARG A 63 -10.35 -8.52 -8.82
N SER A 64 -11.19 -8.23 -9.83
CA SER A 64 -10.80 -8.27 -11.23
C SER A 64 -9.78 -7.19 -11.56
N SER A 65 -9.74 -6.08 -10.82
CA SER A 65 -8.70 -5.07 -10.94
C SER A 65 -7.61 -5.28 -9.89
N SER A 66 -6.37 -5.54 -10.34
CA SER A 66 -5.20 -5.58 -9.46
C SER A 66 -4.96 -4.25 -8.72
N THR A 67 -5.53 -3.14 -9.21
CA THR A 67 -5.47 -1.84 -8.54
C THR A 67 -6.45 -1.70 -7.38
N ALA A 68 -7.46 -2.56 -7.29
CA ALA A 68 -8.46 -2.52 -6.23
C ALA A 68 -8.01 -3.21 -4.93
N MET A 69 -6.89 -3.94 -4.97
CA MET A 69 -6.35 -4.67 -3.81
C MET A 69 -5.06 -4.01 -3.28
N PRO A 70 -4.85 -4.00 -1.94
CA PRO A 70 -3.63 -3.46 -1.35
C PRO A 70 -2.38 -4.17 -1.83
N ALA A 71 -1.32 -3.40 -2.06
CA ALA A 71 0.03 -3.82 -2.39
C ALA A 71 1.02 -3.31 -1.33
N VAL A 72 2.15 -3.98 -1.15
CA VAL A 72 3.22 -3.49 -0.26
C VAL A 72 3.68 -2.11 -0.73
N GLY A 73 3.77 -1.17 0.21
CA GLY A 73 4.09 0.23 -0.04
C GLY A 73 2.87 1.15 -0.18
N ASP A 74 1.66 0.59 -0.31
CA ASP A 74 0.44 1.40 -0.39
C ASP A 74 0.23 2.18 0.90
N TRP A 75 -0.24 3.41 0.75
CA TRP A 75 -0.88 4.14 1.82
C TRP A 75 -2.38 3.88 1.77
N VAL A 76 -2.97 3.57 2.92
CA VAL A 76 -4.39 3.24 3.03
C VAL A 76 -5.05 4.07 4.10
N ALA A 77 -6.36 4.26 3.92
CA ALA A 77 -7.25 4.68 4.99
C ALA A 77 -7.81 3.43 5.66
N ALA A 78 -7.48 3.23 6.93
CA ALA A 78 -7.95 2.09 7.71
C ALA A 78 -8.78 2.58 8.90
N LEU A 79 -9.74 1.78 9.35
CA LEU A 79 -10.35 2.00 10.66
C LEU A 79 -9.37 1.52 11.77
N PRO A 80 -9.55 1.96 13.03
CA PRO A 80 -8.69 1.53 14.14
C PRO A 80 -8.69 0.01 14.39
N ASP A 81 -9.72 -0.70 13.92
CA ASP A 81 -9.80 -2.17 13.98
C ASP A 81 -9.01 -2.89 12.86
N GLY A 82 -8.33 -2.14 11.98
CA GLY A 82 -7.56 -2.66 10.86
C GLY A 82 -8.33 -2.81 9.55
N THR A 83 -9.62 -2.47 9.52
CA THR A 83 -10.41 -2.57 8.27
C THR A 83 -9.99 -1.50 7.27
N ILE A 84 -9.39 -1.91 6.16
CA ILE A 84 -8.92 -1.04 5.07
C ILE A 84 -10.13 -0.58 4.25
N GLN A 85 -10.37 0.73 4.24
CA GLN A 85 -11.48 1.36 3.53
C GLN A 85 -11.09 1.83 2.12
N GLU A 86 -9.85 2.28 1.95
CA GLU A 86 -9.40 2.94 0.73
C GLU A 86 -7.89 2.77 0.57
N ILE A 87 -7.43 2.65 -0.67
CA ILE A 87 -6.02 2.78 -1.03
C ILE A 87 -5.85 4.20 -1.60
N LEU A 88 -4.95 4.99 -1.03
CA LEU A 88 -4.62 6.31 -1.55
C LEU A 88 -3.95 6.19 -2.94
N PRO A 89 -4.02 7.25 -3.78
CA PRO A 89 -3.39 7.24 -5.09
C PRO A 89 -1.92 6.83 -5.05
N ARG A 90 -1.54 5.85 -5.87
CA ARG A 90 -0.16 5.37 -5.97
C ARG A 90 0.68 6.35 -6.79
N ARG A 91 1.80 6.82 -6.23
CA ARG A 91 2.77 7.67 -6.94
C ARG A 91 3.61 6.88 -7.94
N SER A 92 3.93 5.64 -7.59
CA SER A 92 4.69 4.72 -8.43
C SER A 92 4.22 3.29 -8.19
N THR A 93 4.47 2.42 -9.17
CA THR A 93 4.10 1.01 -9.11
C THR A 93 5.16 0.18 -9.83
N LEU A 94 5.77 -0.75 -9.10
CA LEU A 94 6.61 -1.80 -9.66
C LEU A 94 5.75 -3.05 -9.80
N ALA A 95 5.61 -3.53 -11.03
CA ALA A 95 4.80 -4.71 -11.33
C ALA A 95 5.51 -5.64 -12.32
N ARG A 96 5.14 -6.91 -12.29
CA ARG A 96 5.58 -7.91 -13.27
C ARG A 96 4.38 -8.58 -13.92
N ARG A 97 4.59 -9.09 -15.13
CA ARG A 97 3.63 -9.98 -15.77
C ARG A 97 3.69 -11.34 -15.06
N SER A 98 2.53 -11.93 -14.76
CA SER A 98 2.48 -13.26 -14.17
C SER A 98 3.04 -14.30 -15.15
N ALA A 99 3.82 -15.25 -14.64
CA ALA A 99 4.37 -16.34 -15.45
C ALA A 99 3.29 -17.33 -15.89
N ALA A 100 2.20 -17.46 -15.12
CA ALA A 100 1.11 -18.40 -15.36
C ALA A 100 0.01 -17.84 -16.29
N ASP A 101 -0.14 -16.51 -16.34
CA ASP A 101 -1.18 -15.84 -17.11
C ASP A 101 -0.61 -14.52 -17.64
N ARG A 102 -0.40 -14.45 -18.96
CA ARG A 102 0.28 -13.31 -19.60
C ARG A 102 -0.55 -12.02 -19.52
N ASP A 103 -1.85 -12.12 -19.26
CA ASP A 103 -2.72 -10.94 -19.16
C ASP A 103 -2.87 -10.43 -17.73
N ARG A 104 -2.33 -11.15 -16.73
CA ARG A 104 -2.35 -10.73 -15.33
C ARG A 104 -1.08 -10.00 -14.93
N ILE A 105 -1.25 -8.77 -14.46
CA ILE A 105 -0.19 -7.96 -13.84
C ILE A 105 -0.20 -8.21 -12.32
N GLN A 106 0.95 -8.59 -11.78
CA GLN A 106 1.18 -8.69 -10.34
C GLN A 106 1.97 -7.48 -9.88
N ILE A 107 1.38 -6.68 -8.97
CA ILE A 107 2.09 -5.59 -8.30
C ILE A 107 3.02 -6.20 -7.26
N LEU A 108 4.28 -5.76 -7.29
CA LEU A 108 5.32 -6.19 -6.37
C LEU A 108 5.51 -5.18 -5.24
N ALA A 109 5.48 -3.89 -5.57
CA ALA A 109 5.59 -2.80 -4.61
C ALA A 109 5.06 -1.48 -5.21
N THR A 110 4.68 -0.54 -4.35
CA THR A 110 4.14 0.78 -4.72
C THR A 110 4.81 1.89 -3.89
N ASN A 111 4.64 3.14 -4.32
CA ASN A 111 5.20 4.32 -3.64
C ASN A 111 6.71 4.19 -3.34
N ILE A 112 7.44 3.73 -4.35
CA ILE A 112 8.88 3.55 -4.37
C ILE A 112 9.53 4.82 -4.95
N ASP A 113 10.51 5.38 -4.25
CA ASP A 113 11.30 6.52 -4.73
C ASP A 113 12.64 6.08 -5.37
N LYS A 114 13.14 4.89 -5.00
CA LYS A 114 14.44 4.37 -5.45
C LYS A 114 14.37 2.86 -5.64
N ALA A 115 14.95 2.38 -6.74
CA ALA A 115 15.21 0.96 -6.98
C ALA A 115 16.72 0.74 -7.08
N ILE A 116 17.25 -0.21 -6.31
CA ILE A 116 18.67 -0.56 -6.31
C ILE A 116 18.82 -1.92 -6.96
N VAL A 117 19.54 -1.98 -8.08
CA VAL A 117 19.85 -3.24 -8.77
C VAL A 117 21.19 -3.73 -8.28
N ILE A 118 21.21 -4.90 -7.65
CA ILE A 118 22.42 -5.55 -7.13
C ILE A 118 22.66 -6.80 -7.97
N SER A 119 23.82 -6.90 -8.60
CA SER A 119 24.27 -8.09 -9.34
C SER A 119 25.64 -8.56 -8.84
N SER A 120 25.85 -9.87 -8.87
CA SER A 120 27.17 -10.45 -8.65
C SER A 120 27.99 -10.35 -9.94
N LEU A 121 29.31 -10.20 -9.80
CA LEU A 121 30.26 -10.30 -10.91
C LEU A 121 30.63 -11.77 -11.25
N ASN A 122 30.07 -12.75 -10.52
CA ASN A 122 30.34 -14.15 -10.77
C ASN A 122 29.70 -14.60 -12.09
N ARG A 123 30.52 -15.07 -13.02
CA ARG A 123 30.10 -15.97 -14.10
C ARG A 123 30.30 -17.39 -13.60
N GLU A 124 29.22 -18.16 -13.54
CA GLU A 124 29.33 -19.58 -13.87
C GLU A 124 29.05 -19.73 -15.37
#